data_AF-A0A967GZR9-F1
#
_entry.id   AF-A0A967GZR9-F1
#
_cell.length_a   1.000
_cell.length_b   1.000
_cell.length_c   1.000
_cell.angle_alpha   90.00
_cell.angle_beta   90.00
_cell.angle_gamma   90.00
#
_symmetry.space_group_name_H-M   'P 1'
#
loop_
_entity.id
_entity.type
_entity.pdbx_description
1 polymer ?
#
loop_
_entity_poly.entity_id
_entity_poly.type
_entity_poly.pdbx_seq_one_letter_code
_entity_poly.pdbx_strand_id
1 'polypeptide(L)'
;MKRTFGANGHLKMVSVYRVDARGNPLACKIFDGRKSLLYKVAYGYNKNTGRLEAERMYDARAVRKDPNDPSKEGPIRVMYYNYDAQGNATAPEVYTFNKGLRAEDLYAPKGGTFPHENPFKQEGR
;
A
#
# COMPACT_ATOMS: atom_id res chain seq x y z
N MET A 1 20.34 -4.22 3.00
CA MET A 1 19.63 -5.45 2.53
C MET A 1 19.06 -6.15 3.75
N LYS A 2 17.81 -6.62 3.70
CA LYS A 2 17.20 -7.42 4.77
C LYS A 2 16.89 -8.82 4.23
N ARG A 3 17.22 -9.86 5.00
CA ARG A 3 16.89 -11.26 4.69
C ARG A 3 15.85 -11.75 5.69
N THR A 4 14.87 -12.50 5.20
CA THR A 4 13.85 -13.15 6.03
C THR A 4 13.96 -14.65 5.80
N PHE A 5 14.08 -15.41 6.88
CA PHE A 5 14.20 -16.86 6.85
C PHE A 5 12.89 -17.52 7.31
N GLY A 6 12.59 -18.69 6.76
CA GLY A 6 11.47 -19.53 7.22
C GLY A 6 11.82 -20.31 8.48
N ALA A 7 10.85 -21.04 9.03
CA ALA A 7 11.01 -21.85 10.24
C ALA A 7 12.17 -22.85 10.17
N ASN A 8 12.45 -23.39 8.96
CA ASN A 8 13.52 -24.38 8.75
C ASN A 8 14.87 -23.73 8.35
N GLY A 9 15.06 -22.43 8.59
CA GLY A 9 16.30 -21.71 8.29
C GLY A 9 16.56 -21.41 6.81
N HIS A 10 15.70 -21.84 5.89
CA HIS A 10 15.82 -21.51 4.48
C HIS A 10 15.49 -20.03 4.22
N LEU A 11 16.19 -19.41 3.26
CA LEU A 11 15.93 -18.04 2.84
C LEU A 11 14.55 -17.96 2.17
N LYS A 12 13.63 -17.20 2.75
CA LYS A 12 12.26 -17.01 2.25
C LYS A 12 12.15 -15.76 1.37
N MET A 13 12.75 -14.66 1.81
CA MET A 13 12.66 -13.37 1.13
C MET A 13 13.92 -12.53 1.30
N VAL A 14 14.19 -11.69 0.30
CA VAL A 14 15.22 -10.66 0.33
C VAL A 14 14.60 -9.32 -0.01
N SER A 15 14.82 -8.31 0.84
CA SER A 15 14.45 -6.92 0.57
C SER A 15 15.70 -6.08 0.35
N VAL A 16 15.78 -5.41 -0.80
CA VAL A 16 16.87 -4.51 -1.18
C VAL A 16 16.33 -3.09 -1.21
N TYR A 17 16.85 -2.24 -0.33
CA TYR A 17 16.42 -0.86 -0.18
C TYR A 17 17.38 0.08 -0.89
N ARG A 18 16.83 1.08 -1.57
CA ARG A 18 17.52 2.34 -1.89
C ARG A 18 17.11 3.33 -0.82
N VAL A 19 18.08 3.94 -0.17
CA VAL A 19 17.88 4.91 0.92
C VAL A 19 18.39 6.29 0.53
N ASP A 20 17.95 7.33 1.24
CA ASP A 20 18.56 8.65 1.19
C ASP A 20 19.84 8.71 2.04
N ALA A 21 20.49 9.87 2.09
CA ALA A 21 21.70 10.09 2.88
C ALA A 21 21.50 9.94 4.41
N ARG A 22 20.26 10.01 4.89
CA ARG A 22 19.89 9.83 6.30
C ARG A 22 19.47 8.39 6.61
N GLY A 23 19.48 7.50 5.61
CA GLY A 23 19.08 6.12 5.75
C GLY A 23 17.57 5.87 5.59
N ASN A 24 16.77 6.88 5.25
CA ASN A 24 15.34 6.70 5.03
C ASN A 24 15.10 5.94 3.72
N PRO A 25 14.25 4.90 3.70
CA PRO A 25 13.98 4.14 2.48
C PRO A 25 13.26 5.00 1.45
N LEU A 26 13.75 5.03 0.20
CA LEU A 26 13.14 5.71 -0.94
C LEU A 26 12.44 4.72 -1.87
N ALA A 27 13.03 3.53 -2.04
CA ALA A 27 12.47 2.45 -2.81
C ALA A 27 12.93 1.09 -2.26
N CYS A 28 12.13 0.06 -2.47
CA CYS A 28 12.49 -1.31 -2.13
C CYS A 28 12.16 -2.26 -3.28
N LYS A 29 13.04 -3.24 -3.53
CA LYS A 29 12.76 -4.42 -4.33
C LYS A 29 12.69 -5.63 -3.41
N ILE A 30 11.60 -6.38 -3.48
CA ILE A 30 11.37 -7.58 -2.69
C ILE A 30 11.48 -8.79 -3.61
N PHE A 31 12.38 -9.70 -3.26
CA PHE A 31 12.63 -10.95 -3.97
C PHE A 31 12.23 -12.14 -3.12
N ASP A 32 11.87 -13.24 -3.76
CA ASP A 32 11.78 -14.54 -3.09
C ASP A 32 13.17 -15.12 -2.77
N GLY A 33 13.20 -16.28 -2.10
CA GLY A 33 14.42 -17.01 -1.77
C GLY A 33 15.22 -17.49 -2.99
N ARG A 34 14.61 -17.53 -4.17
CA ARG A 34 15.21 -17.92 -5.46
C ARG A 34 15.64 -16.70 -6.29
N LYS A 35 15.57 -15.49 -5.73
CA LYS A 35 15.93 -14.21 -6.35
C LYS A 35 14.98 -13.75 -7.47
N SER A 36 13.76 -14.29 -7.56
CA SER A 36 12.74 -13.74 -8.45
C SER A 36 12.13 -12.48 -7.81
N LEU A 37 12.02 -11.40 -8.59
CA LEU A 37 11.44 -10.13 -8.13
C LEU A 37 9.92 -10.30 -7.98
N LEU A 38 9.41 -10.12 -6.76
CA LEU A 38 7.99 -10.21 -6.44
C LEU A 38 7.31 -8.85 -6.44
N TYR A 39 7.92 -7.89 -5.74
CA TYR A 39 7.31 -6.58 -5.51
C TYR A 39 8.32 -5.44 -5.61
N LYS A 40 7.81 -4.27 -5.97
CA LYS A 40 8.49 -2.99 -5.82
C LYS A 40 7.72 -2.17 -4.79
N VAL A 41 8.42 -1.40 -3.96
CA VAL A 41 7.79 -0.47 -3.00
C VAL A 41 8.40 0.92 -3.18
N ALA A 42 7.56 1.94 -3.22
CA ALA A 42 7.96 3.34 -3.17
C ALA A 42 7.51 3.97 -1.84
N TYR A 43 8.37 4.80 -1.27
CA TYR A 43 8.15 5.46 0.02
C TYR A 43 7.98 6.97 -0.23
N GLY A 44 6.87 7.53 0.27
CA GLY A 44 6.54 8.95 0.16
C GLY A 44 6.72 9.63 1.51
N TYR A 45 7.42 10.76 1.51
CA TYR A 45 7.66 11.55 2.70
C TYR A 45 7.09 12.95 2.53
N ASN A 46 6.63 13.52 3.64
CA ASN A 46 6.28 14.91 3.71
C ASN A 46 7.53 15.77 3.45
N LYS A 47 7.45 16.72 2.52
CA LYS A 47 8.60 17.57 2.16
C LYS A 47 9.03 18.53 3.28
N ASN A 48 8.10 18.93 4.14
CA ASN A 48 8.34 19.92 5.19
C ASN A 48 8.83 19.25 6.47
N THR A 49 8.17 18.17 6.89
CA THR A 49 8.47 17.49 8.17
C THR A 49 9.44 16.31 8.02
N GLY A 50 9.64 15.79 6.80
CA GLY A 50 10.46 14.60 6.54
C GLY A 50 9.86 13.29 7.05
N ARG A 51 8.61 13.30 7.52
CA ARG A 51 7.92 12.10 8.02
C ARG A 51 7.47 11.20 6.88
N LEU A 52 7.52 9.89 7.11
CA LEU A 52 6.96 8.90 6.17
C LEU A 52 5.44 9.06 6.17
N GLU A 53 4.84 9.24 4.99
CA GLU A 53 3.39 9.41 4.81
C GLU A 53 2.77 8.22 4.08
N ALA A 54 3.51 7.57 3.18
CA ALA A 54 2.95 6.47 2.40
C ALA A 54 3.99 5.43 1.96
N GLU A 55 3.60 4.17 2.01
CA GLU A 55 4.22 3.08 1.25
C GLU A 55 3.28 2.64 0.13
N ARG A 56 3.79 2.58 -1.09
CA ARG A 56 3.05 2.09 -2.26
C ARG A 56 3.73 0.84 -2.79
N MET A 57 3.05 -0.30 -2.70
CA MET A 57 3.55 -1.59 -3.16
C MET A 57 2.97 -1.93 -4.54
N TYR A 58 3.81 -2.39 -5.45
CA TYR A 58 3.49 -2.74 -6.82
C TYR A 58 3.85 -4.21 -7.08
N ASP A 59 3.00 -4.93 -7.80
CA ASP A 59 3.32 -6.28 -8.27
C ASP A 59 4.31 -6.20 -9.44
N ALA A 60 5.48 -6.81 -9.28
CA ALA A 60 6.51 -6.79 -10.31
C ALA A 60 6.28 -7.86 -11.39
N ARG A 61 5.43 -8.85 -11.13
CA ARG A 61 5.13 -9.98 -12.03
C ARG A 61 3.88 -9.72 -12.86
N ALA A 62 2.93 -8.98 -12.30
CA ALA A 62 1.68 -8.60 -12.95
C ALA A 62 1.45 -7.09 -12.83
N VAL A 63 2.21 -6.31 -13.63
CA VAL A 63 2.16 -4.85 -13.62
C VAL A 63 0.74 -4.38 -13.90
N ARG A 64 0.16 -3.67 -12.93
CA ARG A 64 -1.13 -3.00 -13.08
C ARG A 64 -0.91 -1.57 -13.52
N LYS A 65 -1.73 -1.08 -14.44
CA LYS A 65 -1.73 0.32 -14.85
C LYS A 65 -2.69 1.12 -13.98
N ASP A 66 -2.37 2.37 -13.74
CA ASP A 66 -3.28 3.30 -13.08
C ASP A 66 -4.50 3.53 -14.00
N PRO A 67 -5.74 3.41 -13.49
CA PRO A 67 -6.94 3.57 -14.30
C PRO A 67 -7.15 4.99 -14.83
N ASN A 68 -6.61 5.99 -14.13
CA ASN A 68 -6.68 7.41 -14.52
C ASN A 68 -5.50 7.82 -15.40
N ASP A 69 -4.38 7.11 -15.32
CA ASP A 69 -3.19 7.35 -16.17
C ASP A 69 -2.49 6.03 -16.55
N PRO A 70 -2.87 5.43 -17.70
CA PRO A 70 -2.30 4.15 -18.16
C PRO A 70 -0.79 4.12 -18.38
N SER A 71 -0.14 5.30 -18.47
CA SER A 71 1.31 5.38 -18.56
C SER A 71 1.99 4.96 -17.25
N LYS A 72 1.30 5.11 -16.11
CA LYS A 72 1.82 4.85 -14.76
C LYS A 72 1.42 3.47 -14.26
N GLU A 73 2.27 2.91 -13.40
CA GLU A 73 1.91 1.70 -12.66
C GLU A 73 1.00 2.05 -11.48
N GLY A 74 -0.05 1.25 -11.29
CA GLY A 74 -0.94 1.34 -10.13
C GLY A 74 -0.47 0.40 -9.00
N PRO A 75 -0.50 0.83 -7.73
CA PRO A 75 -0.13 -0.02 -6.61
C PRO A 75 -1.17 -1.12 -6.37
N ILE A 76 -0.73 -2.26 -5.85
CA ILE A 76 -1.60 -3.34 -5.34
C ILE A 76 -1.96 -3.16 -3.87
N ARG A 77 -1.15 -2.37 -3.15
CA ARG A 77 -1.40 -1.99 -1.76
C ARG A 77 -0.80 -0.62 -1.49
N VAL A 78 -1.53 0.19 -0.73
CA VAL A 78 -1.02 1.44 -0.19
C VAL A 78 -1.22 1.43 1.32
N MET A 79 -0.20 1.87 2.05
CA MET A 79 -0.24 2.04 3.49
C MET A 79 0.04 3.50 3.79
N TYR A 80 -0.90 4.18 4.44
CA TYR A 80 -0.75 5.57 4.86
C TYR A 80 -0.39 5.65 6.33
N TYR A 81 0.64 6.44 6.64
CA TYR A 81 1.12 6.66 7.99
C TYR A 81 0.54 7.98 8.50
N ASN A 82 -0.21 7.89 9.60
CA ASN A 82 -0.93 9.01 10.18
C ASN A 82 -0.27 9.45 11.49
N TYR A 83 -0.37 10.73 11.81
CA TYR A 83 0.21 11.32 13.02
C TYR A 83 -0.83 12.20 13.72
N ASP A 84 -0.84 12.16 15.06
CA ASP A 84 -1.70 13.04 15.86
C ASP A 84 -1.20 14.50 15.85
N ALA A 85 -1.94 15.40 16.50
CA ALA A 85 -1.61 16.83 16.58
C ALA A 85 -0.27 17.09 17.29
N GLN A 86 0.15 16.21 18.20
CA GLN A 86 1.45 16.26 18.88
C GLN A 86 2.58 15.65 18.01
N GLY A 87 2.22 14.97 16.92
CA GLY A 87 3.13 14.35 15.99
C GLY A 87 3.52 12.91 16.31
N ASN A 88 2.83 12.25 17.24
CA ASN A 88 3.01 10.83 17.49
C ASN A 88 2.41 10.01 16.36
N ALA A 89 3.05 8.89 16.01
CA ALA A 89 2.50 7.97 15.04
C ALA A 89 1.21 7.32 15.58
N THR A 90 0.21 7.25 14.71
CA THR A 90 -1.07 6.55 14.98
C THR A 90 -1.16 5.29 14.12
N ALA A 91 -2.25 4.53 14.28
CA ALA A 91 -2.46 3.35 13.47
C ALA A 91 -2.50 3.70 11.97
N PRO A 92 -1.69 3.02 11.14
CA PRO A 92 -1.67 3.27 9.70
C PRO A 92 -2.93 2.71 9.03
N GLU A 93 -3.36 3.36 7.96
CA GLU A 93 -4.46 2.88 7.11
C GLU A 93 -3.89 2.02 5.98
N VAL A 94 -4.50 0.86 5.72
CA VAL A 94 -4.03 -0.09 4.70
C VAL A 94 -5.13 -0.35 3.68
N TYR A 95 -4.85 0.00 2.43
CA TYR A 95 -5.72 -0.24 1.29
C TYR A 95 -5.07 -1.33 0.42
N THR A 96 -5.73 -2.46 0.25
CA THR A 96 -5.30 -3.52 -0.70
C THR A 96 -6.27 -3.55 -1.85
N PHE A 97 -5.75 -3.40 -3.06
CA PHE A 97 -6.56 -3.38 -4.28
C PHE A 97 -6.62 -4.80 -4.85
N ASN A 98 -7.79 -5.42 -4.78
CA ASN A 98 -8.03 -6.70 -5.43
C ASN A 98 -8.37 -6.45 -6.91
N LYS A 99 -7.74 -7.21 -7.82
CA LYS A 99 -7.98 -7.03 -9.26
C LYS A 99 -9.39 -7.51 -9.58
N GLY A 100 -10.20 -6.63 -10.17
CA GLY A 100 -11.47 -7.01 -10.82
C GLY A 100 -12.63 -7.33 -9.88
N LEU A 101 -12.52 -7.06 -8.59
CA LEU A 101 -13.63 -7.18 -7.65
C LEU A 101 -13.95 -5.79 -7.09
N ARG A 102 -15.21 -5.38 -7.22
CA ARG A 102 -15.68 -4.16 -6.58
C ARG A 102 -15.85 -4.41 -5.08
N ALA A 103 -15.96 -3.34 -4.30
CA ALA A 103 -16.21 -3.48 -2.85
C ALA A 103 -17.52 -4.25 -2.61
N GLU A 104 -18.51 -4.04 -3.45
CA GLU A 104 -19.77 -4.78 -3.41
C GLU A 104 -19.55 -6.29 -3.60
N ASP A 105 -18.69 -6.70 -4.54
CA ASP A 105 -18.40 -8.12 -4.79
C ASP A 105 -17.59 -8.78 -3.66
N LEU A 106 -16.82 -7.99 -2.90
CA LEU A 106 -16.01 -8.46 -1.78
C LEU A 106 -16.77 -8.50 -0.44
N TYR A 107 -17.75 -7.61 -0.26
CA TYR A 107 -18.39 -7.34 1.03
C TYR A 107 -19.92 -7.50 1.02
N ALA A 108 -20.56 -7.76 -0.12
CA ALA A 108 -21.94 -8.24 -0.18
C ALA A 108 -21.92 -9.75 0.10
N PRO A 109 -22.38 -10.27 1.26
CA PRO A 109 -23.66 -9.87 1.85
C PRO A 109 -23.63 -9.95 3.38
N LYS A 110 -23.26 -8.87 4.08
CA LYS A 110 -23.64 -8.66 5.48
C LYS A 110 -23.81 -7.17 5.76
N GLY A 111 -24.98 -6.63 5.39
CA GLY A 111 -25.54 -5.38 5.92
C GLY A 111 -24.50 -4.33 6.32
N GLY A 112 -23.74 -3.83 5.35
CA GLY A 112 -22.84 -2.72 5.60
C GLY A 112 -23.64 -1.54 6.15
N THR A 113 -23.11 -0.84 7.14
CA THR A 113 -23.78 0.30 7.79
C THR A 113 -23.86 1.55 6.91
N PHE A 114 -23.28 1.51 5.71
CA PHE A 114 -23.36 2.62 4.78
C PHE A 114 -24.72 2.62 4.08
N PRO A 115 -25.48 3.72 4.19
CA PRO A 115 -26.76 3.81 3.51
C PRO A 115 -26.53 3.75 2.00
N HIS A 116 -27.31 2.91 1.32
CA HIS A 116 -27.28 2.80 -0.15
C HIS A 116 -27.78 4.07 -0.85
N GLU A 117 -28.51 4.93 -0.12
CA GLU A 117 -29.03 6.20 -0.57
C GLU A 117 -28.38 7.34 0.21
N ASN A 118 -28.28 8.52 -0.40
CA ASN A 118 -27.77 9.71 0.30
C ASN A 118 -28.74 10.09 1.44
N PRO A 119 -28.33 9.95 2.72
CA PRO A 119 -29.21 10.22 3.86
C PRO A 119 -29.54 11.71 4.03
N PHE A 120 -28.89 12.59 3.27
CA PHE A 120 -29.11 14.04 3.27
C PHE A 120 -29.98 14.52 2.11
N LYS A 121 -30.49 13.61 1.27
CA LYS A 121 -31.39 13.97 0.17
C LYS A 121 -32.76 14.30 0.76
N GLN A 122 -33.03 15.58 1.00
CA GLN A 122 -34.39 16.03 1.35
C GLN A 122 -35.28 15.86 0.11
N GLU A 123 -36.37 15.11 0.24
CA GLU A 123 -37.46 15.18 -0.74
C GLU A 123 -38.04 16.60 -0.71
N GLY A 124 -38.25 17.16 -1.90
CA GLY A 124 -38.57 18.58 -2.10
C GLY A 124 -39.72 19.07 -1.22
N ARG A 125 -39.57 20.30 -0.71
CA ARG A 125 -40.68 21.10 -0.17
C ARG A 125 -41.66 21.49 -1.26
#